data_AF-A0A433RQL5-F1
#
_entry.id   AF-A0A433RQL5-F1
#
_cell.length_a   1.000
_cell.length_b   1.000
_cell.length_c   1.000
_cell.angle_alpha   90.00
_cell.angle_beta   90.00
_cell.angle_gamma   90.00
#
_symmetry.space_group_name_H-M   'P 1'
#
loop_
_entity.id
_entity.type
_entity.pdbx_description
1 polymer ?
#
loop_
_entity_poly.entity_id
_entity_poly.type
_entity_poly.pdbx_seq_one_letter_code
_entity_poly.pdbx_strand_id
1 'polypeptide(L)'
;MKDQQQAYEQLIAVIDKSIPVGFEKCEEHGGTHYVVPLRDYPKGYHVTPGTPLPFLSVIPQKHHIGVYHMGIYANPELLQWFTTRYKEEVTTKLQMGKSCIRLTNATHIPYELLGELVEKMTPDAWIKVYEQH
;
A
#
# COMPACT_ATOMS: atom_id res chain seq x y z
N MET A 1 -21.53 5.86 -3.68
CA MET A 1 -21.47 5.18 -2.37
C MET A 1 -21.33 3.66 -2.52
N LYS A 2 -22.10 2.98 -3.37
CA LYS A 2 -21.89 1.54 -3.67
C LYS A 2 -20.62 1.26 -4.50
N ASP A 3 -20.41 2.00 -5.57
CA ASP A 3 -19.28 1.73 -6.49
C ASP A 3 -17.91 1.88 -5.82
N GLN A 4 -17.78 2.85 -4.91
CA GLN A 4 -16.54 3.05 -4.15
C GLN A 4 -16.29 1.92 -3.14
N GLN A 5 -17.36 1.44 -2.49
CA GLN A 5 -17.25 0.32 -1.55
C GLN A 5 -16.85 -0.97 -2.28
N GLN A 6 -17.48 -1.26 -3.42
CA GLN A 6 -17.12 -2.41 -4.25
C GLN A 6 -15.68 -2.31 -4.74
N ALA A 7 -15.26 -1.13 -5.19
CA ALA A 7 -13.89 -0.87 -5.62
C ALA A 7 -12.87 -1.06 -4.48
N TYR A 8 -13.23 -0.67 -3.26
CA TYR A 8 -12.42 -0.91 -2.07
C TYR A 8 -12.29 -2.41 -1.77
N GLU A 9 -13.41 -3.13 -1.70
CA GLU A 9 -13.42 -4.58 -1.42
C GLU A 9 -12.63 -5.35 -2.47
N GLN A 10 -12.78 -5.01 -3.75
CA GLN A 10 -12.02 -5.59 -4.84
C GLN A 10 -10.51 -5.29 -4.70
N LEU A 11 -10.15 -4.06 -4.33
CA LEU A 11 -8.75 -3.69 -4.11
C LEU A 11 -8.14 -4.48 -2.94
N ILE A 12 -8.87 -4.61 -1.82
CA ILE A 12 -8.42 -5.42 -0.68
C ILE A 12 -8.21 -6.88 -1.11
N ALA A 13 -9.14 -7.47 -1.87
CA ALA A 13 -8.99 -8.84 -2.35
C ALA A 13 -7.76 -9.04 -3.26
N VAL A 14 -7.45 -8.06 -4.11
CA VAL A 14 -6.24 -8.09 -4.95
C VAL A 14 -4.98 -8.02 -4.09
N ILE A 15 -4.97 -7.14 -3.09
CA ILE A 15 -3.84 -6.98 -2.18
C ILE A 15 -3.64 -8.24 -1.33
N ASP A 16 -4.69 -8.78 -0.73
CA ASP A 16 -4.63 -10.02 0.06
C ASP A 16 -4.03 -11.19 -0.74
N LYS A 17 -4.33 -11.25 -2.04
CA LYS A 17 -3.79 -12.29 -2.94
C LYS A 17 -2.32 -12.05 -3.32
N SER A 18 -1.90 -10.79 -3.41
CA SER A 18 -0.59 -10.41 -3.97
C SER A 18 0.45 -10.10 -2.91
N ILE A 19 0.02 -9.78 -1.69
CA ILE A 19 0.93 -9.37 -0.63
C ILE A 19 1.82 -10.53 -0.19
N PRO A 20 3.15 -10.32 -0.06
CA PRO A 20 4.05 -11.39 0.37
C PRO A 20 3.71 -11.93 1.75
N VAL A 21 3.96 -13.23 1.96
CA VAL A 21 3.77 -13.89 3.25
C VAL A 21 4.64 -13.21 4.32
N GLY A 22 4.08 -13.05 5.52
CA GLY A 22 4.74 -12.46 6.69
C GLY A 22 4.20 -11.09 7.10
N PHE A 23 3.49 -10.40 6.21
CA PHE A 23 2.68 -9.26 6.63
C PHE A 23 1.43 -9.72 7.37
N GLU A 24 1.04 -8.97 8.40
CA GLU A 24 -0.20 -9.17 9.16
C GLU A 24 -1.22 -8.11 8.76
N LYS A 25 -2.45 -8.54 8.51
CA LYS A 25 -3.57 -7.67 8.15
C LYS A 25 -4.30 -7.21 9.42
N CYS A 26 -4.46 -5.90 9.56
CA CYS A 26 -5.17 -5.27 10.67
C CYS A 26 -6.25 -4.33 10.15
N GLU A 27 -7.38 -4.24 10.84
CA GLU A 27 -8.43 -3.26 10.55
C GLU A 27 -8.46 -2.20 11.65
N GLU A 28 -8.11 -0.97 11.31
CA GLU A 28 -8.04 0.14 12.25
C GLU A 28 -8.53 1.41 11.57
N HIS A 29 -9.08 2.36 12.34
CA HIS A 29 -9.44 3.70 11.86
C HIS A 29 -10.30 3.74 10.56
N GLY A 30 -11.08 2.68 10.30
CA GLY A 30 -11.93 2.57 9.10
C GLY A 30 -11.21 2.18 7.82
N GLY A 31 -9.99 1.64 7.89
CA GLY A 31 -9.24 1.10 6.76
C GLY A 31 -8.60 -0.26 7.04
N THR A 32 -8.01 -0.84 6.00
CA THR A 32 -7.22 -2.07 6.08
C THR A 32 -5.75 -1.71 6.05
N HIS A 33 -4.99 -2.25 6.99
CA HIS A 33 -3.57 -2.03 7.16
C HIS A 33 -2.82 -3.35 7.04
N TYR A 34 -1.61 -3.30 6.50
CA TYR A 34 -0.68 -4.41 6.46
C TYR A 34 0.62 -3.98 7.12
N VAL A 35 1.04 -4.76 8.12
CA VAL A 35 2.14 -4.42 9.00
C VAL A 35 3.10 -5.59 9.12
N VAL A 36 4.36 -5.31 9.44
CA VAL A 36 5.28 -6.35 9.90
C VAL A 36 5.02 -6.54 11.39
N PRO A 37 4.58 -7.74 11.83
CA PRO A 37 4.20 -7.96 13.21
C PRO A 37 5.43 -7.94 14.13
N LEU A 38 5.22 -7.57 15.40
CA LEU A 38 6.30 -7.48 16.39
C LEU A 38 7.03 -8.81 16.63
N ARG A 39 6.39 -9.95 16.36
CA ARG A 39 7.04 -11.28 16.44
C ARG A 39 8.21 -11.41 15.46
N ASP A 40 8.08 -10.81 14.28
CA ASP A 40 9.08 -10.87 13.21
C ASP A 40 10.02 -9.66 13.27
N TYR A 41 9.54 -8.52 13.79
CA TYR A 41 10.34 -7.32 14.03
C TYR A 41 10.07 -6.67 15.41
N PRO A 42 10.74 -7.12 16.48
CA PRO A 42 10.47 -6.67 17.85
C PRO A 42 10.76 -5.20 18.14
N LYS A 43 11.64 -4.56 17.36
CA LYS A 43 11.90 -3.11 17.49
C LYS A 43 10.67 -2.27 17.13
N GLY A 44 9.81 -2.79 16.26
CA GLY A 44 8.57 -2.14 15.85
C GLY A 44 8.77 -0.76 15.20
N TYR A 45 7.70 0.03 15.19
CA TYR A 45 7.72 1.37 14.63
C TYR A 45 8.39 2.37 15.58
N HIS A 46 9.30 3.20 15.05
CA HIS A 46 10.17 4.09 15.83
C HIS A 46 9.41 5.28 16.39
N VAL A 47 8.38 5.75 15.68
CA VAL A 47 7.55 6.89 16.10
C VAL A 47 6.63 6.50 17.25
N THR A 48 6.21 5.23 17.30
CA THR A 48 5.30 4.73 18.33
C THR A 48 5.82 3.40 18.86
N PRO A 49 6.75 3.44 19.83
CA PRO A 49 7.38 2.24 20.38
C PRO A 49 6.35 1.20 20.84
N GLY A 50 6.62 -0.07 20.56
CA GLY A 50 5.73 -1.18 20.89
C GLY A 50 4.56 -1.38 19.92
N THR A 51 4.58 -0.74 18.74
CA THR A 51 3.63 -1.01 17.66
C THR A 51 4.30 -1.71 16.48
N PRO A 52 3.56 -2.56 15.72
CA PRO A 52 4.04 -3.18 14.50
C PRO A 52 4.58 -2.15 13.49
N LEU A 53 5.52 -2.57 12.64
CA LEU A 53 6.08 -1.67 11.62
C LEU A 53 5.09 -1.52 10.44
N PRO A 54 4.54 -0.32 10.18
CA PRO A 54 3.59 -0.11 9.10
C PRO A 54 4.24 -0.29 7.73
N PHE A 55 3.50 -0.91 6.80
CA PHE A 55 3.96 -1.09 5.41
C PHE A 55 2.96 -0.54 4.39
N LEU A 56 1.71 -0.98 4.45
CA LEU A 56 0.66 -0.61 3.51
C LEU A 56 -0.63 -0.27 4.26
N SER A 57 -1.39 0.72 3.78
CA SER A 57 -2.72 1.01 4.30
C SER A 57 -3.65 1.42 3.17
N VAL A 58 -4.88 0.91 3.17
CA VAL A 58 -5.92 1.25 2.23
C VAL A 58 -7.09 1.81 3.02
N ILE A 59 -7.39 3.08 2.80
CA ILE A 59 -8.39 3.81 3.57
C ILE A 59 -9.41 4.44 2.62
N PRO A 60 -10.70 4.10 2.71
CA PRO A 60 -11.75 4.78 1.96
C PRO A 60 -11.93 6.19 2.53
N GLN A 61 -11.82 7.20 1.66
CA GLN A 61 -12.04 8.61 1.98
C GLN A 61 -13.32 9.10 1.28
N LYS A 62 -13.85 10.26 1.68
CA LYS A 62 -15.10 10.81 1.13
C LYS A 62 -15.14 10.93 -0.40
N HIS A 63 -13.99 11.14 -1.05
CA HIS A 63 -13.89 11.39 -2.49
C HIS A 63 -12.94 10.46 -3.26
N HIS A 64 -12.21 9.59 -2.56
CA HIS A 64 -11.23 8.69 -3.18
C HIS A 64 -10.94 7.51 -2.26
N ILE A 65 -10.27 6.49 -2.77
CA ILE A 65 -9.62 5.47 -1.95
C ILE A 65 -8.14 5.84 -1.86
N GLY A 66 -7.62 5.99 -0.64
CA GLY A 66 -6.22 6.30 -0.39
C GLY A 66 -5.42 5.02 -0.18
N VAL A 67 -4.39 4.80 -0.99
CA VAL A 67 -3.43 3.70 -0.84
C VAL A 67 -2.11 4.29 -0.37
N TYR A 68 -1.75 4.02 0.87
CA TYR A 68 -0.54 4.49 1.53
C TYR A 68 0.49 3.37 1.52
N HIS A 69 1.47 3.46 0.64
CA HIS A 69 2.51 2.45 0.49
C HIS A 69 3.84 3.02 1.00
N MET A 70 4.37 2.50 2.11
CA MET A 70 5.61 3.05 2.68
C MET A 70 6.84 2.66 1.85
N GLY A 71 6.82 1.46 1.25
CA GLY A 71 7.87 1.01 0.34
C GLY A 71 8.11 1.92 -0.88
N ILE A 72 7.04 2.43 -1.52
CA ILE A 72 7.18 3.34 -2.68
C ILE A 72 7.84 4.67 -2.30
N TYR A 73 7.64 5.11 -1.05
CA TYR A 73 8.22 6.34 -0.54
C TYR A 73 9.70 6.20 -0.22
N ALA A 74 10.10 5.04 0.31
CA ALA A 74 11.47 4.80 0.73
C ALA A 74 12.37 4.25 -0.38
N ASN A 75 11.81 3.75 -1.49
CA ASN A 75 12.56 3.20 -2.62
C ASN A 75 12.31 4.01 -3.92
N PRO A 76 13.26 4.89 -4.33
CA PRO A 76 13.13 5.68 -5.55
C PRO A 76 13.02 4.87 -6.84
N GLU A 77 13.67 3.70 -6.93
CA GLU A 77 13.60 2.83 -8.10
C GLU A 77 12.20 2.22 -8.24
N LEU A 78 11.59 1.81 -7.12
CA LEU A 78 10.22 1.31 -7.10
C LEU A 78 9.22 2.41 -7.51
N LEU A 79 9.42 3.64 -7.04
CA LEU A 79 8.61 4.79 -7.45
C LEU A 79 8.73 5.05 -8.96
N GLN A 80 9.95 5.01 -9.49
CA GLN A 80 10.19 5.22 -10.93
C GLN A 80 9.53 4.12 -11.77
N TRP A 81 9.68 2.86 -11.37
CA TRP A 81 9.01 1.72 -12.01
C TRP A 81 7.49 1.90 -12.02
N PHE A 82 6.89 2.19 -10.85
CA PHE A 82 5.44 2.33 -10.73
C PHE A 82 4.90 3.49 -11.56
N THR A 83 5.56 4.66 -11.52
CA THR A 83 5.14 5.83 -12.29
C THR A 83 5.22 5.61 -13.81
N THR A 84 6.22 4.85 -14.26
CA THR A 84 6.38 4.47 -15.67
C THR A 84 5.26 3.52 -16.10
N ARG A 85 5.08 2.41 -15.37
CA ARG A 85 4.04 1.41 -15.64
C ARG A 85 2.63 2.01 -15.58
N TYR A 86 2.36 2.86 -14.59
CA TYR A 86 1.07 3.53 -14.45
C TYR A 86 0.75 4.39 -15.69
N LYS A 87 1.74 5.09 -16.25
CA LYS A 87 1.54 5.91 -17.45
C LYS A 87 1.27 5.07 -18.71
N GLU A 88 1.80 3.86 -18.77
CA GLU A 88 1.60 2.93 -19.89
C GLU A 88 0.21 2.28 -19.86
N GLU A 89 -0.27 1.93 -18.66
CA GLU A 89 -1.49 1.13 -18.50
C GLU A 89 -2.73 1.95 -18.18
N VAL A 90 -2.56 3.13 -17.58
CA VAL A 90 -3.66 3.91 -17.05
C VAL A 90 -3.82 5.20 -17.84
N THR A 91 -5.00 5.38 -18.42
CA THR A 91 -5.34 6.57 -19.21
C THR A 91 -5.45 7.84 -18.37
N THR A 92 -5.72 7.70 -17.08
CA THR A 92 -5.85 8.81 -16.15
C THR A 92 -4.50 9.23 -15.58
N LYS A 93 -4.38 10.50 -15.20
CA LYS A 93 -3.16 11.00 -14.55
C LYS A 93 -3.04 10.40 -13.14
N LEU A 94 -1.86 9.86 -12.81
CA LEU A 94 -1.53 9.42 -11.46
C LEU A 94 -1.68 10.60 -10.47
N GLN A 95 -2.57 10.45 -9.50
CA GLN A 95 -2.68 11.37 -8.38
C GLN A 95 -2.01 10.77 -7.16
N MET A 96 -0.86 11.31 -6.76
CA MET A 96 -0.18 10.85 -5.56
C MET A 96 0.51 11.97 -4.77
N GLY A 97 0.65 11.76 -3.46
CA GLY A 97 1.61 12.46 -2.61
C GLY A 97 2.91 11.66 -2.47
N LYS A 98 3.70 11.92 -1.42
CA LYS A 98 4.97 11.22 -1.15
C LYS A 98 4.83 9.69 -1.04
N SER A 99 3.79 9.22 -0.34
CA SER A 99 3.53 7.80 -0.08
C SER A 99 2.09 7.37 -0.38
N CYS A 100 1.24 8.32 -0.77
CA CYS A 100 -0.21 8.13 -0.87
C CYS A 100 -0.66 8.24 -2.32
N ILE A 101 -1.16 7.14 -2.89
CA ILE A 101 -1.82 7.09 -4.19
C ILE A 101 -3.32 7.32 -3.95
N ARG A 102 -3.93 8.26 -4.68
CA ARG A 102 -5.33 8.63 -4.55
C ARG A 102 -6.13 8.11 -5.74
N LEU A 103 -6.95 7.10 -5.50
CA LEU A 103 -7.84 6.52 -6.49
C LEU A 103 -9.18 7.27 -6.48
N THR A 104 -9.30 8.31 -7.31
CA THR A 104 -10.49 9.17 -7.38
C THR A 104 -11.56 8.62 -8.33
N ASN A 105 -11.17 7.75 -9.27
CA ASN A 105 -12.10 7.13 -10.21
C ASN A 105 -12.22 5.63 -9.94
N ALA A 106 -13.31 5.23 -9.28
CA ALA A 106 -13.59 3.83 -8.96
C ALA A 106 -13.75 2.91 -10.19
N THR A 107 -14.02 3.48 -11.37
CA THR A 107 -14.20 2.69 -12.61
C THR A 107 -12.90 2.34 -13.32
N HIS A 108 -11.81 3.04 -13.03
CA HIS A 108 -10.51 2.89 -13.72
C HIS A 108 -9.38 2.63 -12.72
N ILE A 109 -9.63 1.79 -11.73
CA ILE A 109 -8.58 1.37 -10.78
C ILE A 109 -7.70 0.32 -11.46
N PRO A 110 -6.38 0.53 -11.53
CA PRO A 110 -5.46 -0.46 -12.10
C PRO A 110 -5.15 -1.55 -11.07
N TYR A 111 -6.11 -2.44 -10.83
CA TYR A 111 -5.99 -3.47 -9.78
C TYR A 111 -4.76 -4.34 -9.95
N GLU A 112 -4.49 -4.83 -11.17
CA GLU A 112 -3.33 -5.69 -11.46
C GLU A 112 -2.00 -5.01 -11.12
N LEU A 113 -1.81 -3.77 -11.59
CA LEU A 113 -0.62 -2.97 -11.29
C LEU A 113 -0.45 -2.70 -9.79
N LEU A 114 -1.54 -2.48 -9.06
CA LEU A 114 -1.50 -2.33 -7.60
C LEU A 114 -1.11 -3.64 -6.90
N GLY A 115 -1.57 -4.78 -7.41
CA GLY A 115 -1.12 -6.10 -6.94
C GLY A 115 0.39 -6.27 -7.16
N GLU A 116 0.88 -6.00 -8.37
CA GLU A 116 2.32 -6.06 -8.69
C GLU A 116 3.16 -5.13 -7.82
N LEU A 117 2.65 -3.93 -7.53
CA LEU A 117 3.34 -2.96 -6.67
C LEU A 117 3.56 -3.53 -5.26
N VAL A 118 2.53 -4.14 -4.67
CA VAL A 118 2.59 -4.68 -3.32
C VAL A 118 3.48 -5.93 -3.25
N GLU A 119 3.49 -6.75 -4.30
CA GLU A 119 4.33 -7.94 -4.40
C GLU A 119 5.84 -7.62 -4.44
N LYS A 120 6.21 -6.41 -4.90
CA LYS A 120 7.62 -6.00 -5.07
C LYS A 120 8.42 -5.86 -3.78
N MET A 121 7.79 -5.93 -2.60
CA MET A 121 8.48 -5.72 -1.33
C MET A 121 8.06 -6.72 -0.26
N THR A 122 9.01 -7.55 0.17
CA THR A 122 8.82 -8.50 1.27
C THR A 122 8.99 -7.81 2.64
N PRO A 123 8.51 -8.42 3.74
CA PRO A 123 8.75 -7.90 5.09
C PRO A 123 10.24 -7.65 5.38
N ASP A 124 11.12 -8.59 5.04
CA ASP A 124 12.56 -8.47 5.26
C ASP A 124 13.19 -7.33 4.45
N ALA A 125 12.78 -7.17 3.19
CA ALA A 125 13.24 -6.06 2.36
C ALA A 125 12.76 -4.73 2.94
N TRP A 126 11.52 -4.67 3.42
CA TRP A 126 10.96 -3.48 4.04
C TRP A 126 11.71 -3.10 5.33
N ILE A 127 11.97 -4.06 6.23
CA ILE A 127 12.74 -3.82 7.46
C ILE A 127 14.13 -3.25 7.12
N LYS A 128 14.83 -3.83 6.12
CA LYS A 128 16.17 -3.36 5.71
C LYS A 128 16.14 -1.91 5.22
N VAL A 129 15.16 -1.57 4.37
CA VAL A 129 15.00 -0.19 3.88
C VAL A 129 14.66 0.75 5.02
N TYR A 130 13.81 0.31 5.95
CA TYR A 130 13.41 1.08 7.11
C TYR A 130 14.55 1.36 8.09
N GLU A 131 15.43 0.39 8.34
CA GLU A 131 16.59 0.55 9.25
C GLU A 131 17.76 1.35 8.63
N GLN A 132 17.73 1.63 7.33
CA GLN A 132 18.74 2.45 6.64
C GLN A 132 18.54 3.96 6.83
N HIS A 133 17.44 4.37 7.46
CA HIS A 133 17.06 5.75 7.71
C HIS A 133 16.87 6.01 9.21
#